data_AF-A0A1V6HHZ8-F1
#
_entry.id   AF-A0A1V6HHZ8-F1
#
_cell.length_a   1.000
_cell.length_b   1.000
_cell.length_c   1.000
_cell.angle_alpha   90.00
_cell.angle_beta   90.00
_cell.angle_gamma   90.00
#
_symmetry.space_group_name_H-M   'P 1'
#
loop_
_entity.id
_entity.type
_entity.pdbx_description
1 polymer ?
#
loop_
_entity_poly.entity_id
_entity_poly.type
_entity_poly.pdbx_seq_one_letter_code
_entity_poly.pdbx_strand_id
1 'polypeptide(L)'
;MIGNKIYALKSYYQTVKGIIDFCNEKSIKYIILGPNRRNNSYLEPSLCKSLGLYIPSKIDKQTYVVGYEKDKTRKMNQENGIHATQDYHDLIAKKLYKTIVDNKLLRLNKCRSSYQK
;
A
#
# COMPACT_ATOMS: atom_id res chain seq x y z
N MET A 1 -3.84 26.28 -8.51
CA MET A 1 -4.06 24.89 -8.04
C MET A 1 -2.88 23.92 -8.23
N ILE A 2 -1.95 24.13 -9.17
CA ILE A 2 -0.76 23.25 -9.36
C ILE A 2 0.15 23.23 -8.12
N GLY A 3 0.34 24.37 -7.45
CA GLY A 3 1.13 24.48 -6.22
C GLY A 3 0.59 23.59 -5.08
N ASN A 4 -0.73 23.54 -4.90
CA ASN A 4 -1.36 22.73 -3.85
C ASN A 4 -1.15 21.23 -4.08
N LYS A 5 -1.17 20.77 -5.35
CA LYS A 5 -0.89 19.37 -5.68
C LYS A 5 0.56 18.99 -5.34
N ILE A 6 1.52 19.83 -5.71
CA ILE A 6 2.94 19.59 -5.42
C ILE A 6 3.17 19.59 -3.91
N TYR A 7 2.59 20.55 -3.20
CA TYR A 7 2.67 20.62 -1.74
C TYR A 7 2.09 19.37 -1.09
N ALA A 8 0.91 18.91 -1.51
CA ALA A 8 0.28 17.70 -0.98
C ALA A 8 1.14 16.44 -1.22
N LEU A 9 1.72 16.29 -2.41
CA LEU A 9 2.62 15.18 -2.73
C LEU A 9 3.89 15.22 -1.86
N LYS A 10 4.49 16.41 -1.68
CA LYS A 10 5.67 16.58 -0.82
C LYS A 10 5.34 16.28 0.64
N SER A 11 4.24 16.82 1.16
CA SER A 11 3.80 16.61 2.54
C SER A 11 3.58 15.12 2.81
N TYR A 12 2.84 14.42 1.93
CA TYR A 12 2.64 12.98 2.03
C TYR A 12 3.96 12.20 2.04
N TYR A 13 4.88 12.55 1.13
CA TYR A 13 6.20 11.92 1.11
C TYR A 13 6.99 12.16 2.40
N GLN A 14 6.99 13.37 2.94
CA GLN A 14 7.69 13.67 4.20
C GLN A 14 7.12 12.85 5.36
N THR A 15 5.78 12.68 5.42
CA THR A 15 5.15 11.81 6.41
C THR A 15 5.61 10.36 6.25
N VAL A 16 5.56 9.80 5.04
CA VAL A 16 6.02 8.44 4.76
C VAL A 16 7.51 8.28 5.11
N LYS A 17 8.33 9.26 4.75
CA LYS A 17 9.76 9.27 5.06
C LYS A 17 10.00 9.27 6.57
N GLY A 18 9.30 10.10 7.34
CA GLY A 18 9.45 10.13 8.80
C GLY A 18 9.13 8.78 9.45
N ILE A 19 8.12 8.06 8.94
CA ILE A 19 7.80 6.70 9.39
C ILE A 19 8.91 5.71 9.01
N ILE A 20 9.42 5.78 7.78
CA ILE A 20 10.55 4.94 7.32
C ILE A 20 11.78 5.17 8.20
N ASP A 21 12.15 6.42 8.43
CA ASP A 21 13.33 6.79 9.22
C ASP A 21 13.19 6.25 10.64
N PHE A 22 12.01 6.39 11.26
CA PHE A 22 11.70 5.80 12.57
C PHE A 22 11.82 4.27 12.57
N CYS A 23 11.24 3.59 11.58
CA CYS A 23 11.31 2.13 11.49
C CYS A 23 12.75 1.64 11.31
N ASN A 24 13.54 2.32 10.47
CA ASN A 24 14.95 2.00 10.27
C ASN A 24 15.75 2.19 11.56
N GLU A 25 15.56 3.32 12.26
CA GLU A 25 16.23 3.61 13.54
C GLU A 25 15.93 2.54 14.59
N LYS A 26 14.67 2.08 14.66
CA LYS A 26 14.23 1.05 15.61
C LYS A 26 14.39 -0.39 15.10
N SER A 27 15.01 -0.60 13.94
CA SER A 27 15.14 -1.92 13.31
C SER A 27 13.81 -2.67 13.14
N ILE A 28 12.72 -1.93 12.90
CA ILE A 28 11.39 -2.46 12.65
C ILE A 28 11.26 -2.77 11.16
N LYS A 29 10.94 -4.01 10.83
CA LYS A 29 10.58 -4.39 9.45
C LYS A 29 9.22 -3.80 9.09
N TYR A 30 9.11 -3.25 7.87
CA TYR A 30 7.89 -2.63 7.40
C TYR A 30 7.61 -2.94 5.94
N ILE A 31 6.35 -2.72 5.56
CA ILE A 31 5.86 -2.65 4.18
C ILE A 31 5.00 -1.41 4.08
N ILE A 32 5.12 -0.70 2.97
CA ILE A 32 4.32 0.49 2.69
C ILE A 32 3.24 0.09 1.69
N LEU A 33 1.99 0.12 2.15
CA LEU A 33 0.84 0.01 1.28
C LEU A 33 0.49 1.41 0.72
N GLY A 34 0.55 1.54 -0.60
CA GLY A 34 0.11 2.73 -1.30
C GLY A 34 -1.40 2.99 -1.13
N PRO A 35 -1.88 4.18 -1.53
CA PRO A 35 -3.27 4.54 -1.35
C PRO A 35 -4.20 3.62 -2.17
N ASN A 36 -5.38 3.35 -1.61
CA ASN A 36 -6.51 2.86 -2.40
C ASN A 36 -6.92 3.92 -3.43
N ARG A 37 -7.27 3.50 -4.65
CA ARG A 37 -7.85 4.38 -5.65
C ARG A 37 -9.32 4.60 -5.31
N ARG A 38 -9.58 5.54 -4.39
CA ARG A 38 -10.93 6.04 -4.14
C ARG A 38 -11.43 6.79 -5.37
N ASN A 39 -12.71 6.63 -5.68
CA ASN A 39 -13.38 7.27 -6.81
C ASN A 39 -14.43 8.30 -6.34
N ASN A 40 -14.32 8.80 -5.12
CA ASN A 40 -15.34 9.68 -4.53
C ASN A 40 -15.33 11.07 -5.17
N SER A 41 -14.18 11.45 -5.75
CA SER A 41 -14.05 12.65 -6.56
C SER A 41 -13.32 12.37 -7.86
N TYR A 42 -13.55 13.21 -8.87
CA TYR A 42 -12.84 13.14 -10.16
C TYR A 42 -11.32 13.32 -10.03
N LEU A 43 -10.84 13.97 -8.97
CA LEU A 43 -9.41 14.31 -8.77
C LEU A 43 -8.64 13.23 -8.00
N GLU A 44 -9.29 12.51 -7.09
CA GLU A 44 -8.68 11.48 -6.24
C GLU A 44 -7.93 10.40 -7.03
N PRO A 45 -8.48 9.83 -8.13
CA PRO A 45 -7.77 8.85 -8.95
C PRO A 45 -6.44 9.36 -9.50
N SER A 46 -6.40 10.63 -9.92
CA SER A 46 -5.20 11.26 -10.48
C SER A 46 -4.13 11.50 -9.40
N LEU A 47 -4.57 11.89 -8.20
CA LEU A 47 -3.69 12.06 -7.05
C LEU A 47 -3.11 10.72 -6.59
N CYS A 48 -3.95 9.68 -6.44
CA CYS A 48 -3.52 8.33 -6.07
C CYS A 48 -2.54 7.74 -7.09
N LYS A 49 -2.77 7.96 -8.39
CA LYS A 49 -1.82 7.58 -9.45
C LYS A 49 -0.50 8.32 -9.30
N SER A 50 -0.55 9.63 -9.03
CA SER A 50 0.65 10.45 -8.85
C SER A 50 1.46 9.97 -7.63
N LEU A 51 0.79 9.69 -6.51
CA LEU A 51 1.41 9.12 -5.29
C LEU A 51 2.01 7.74 -5.54
N GLY A 52 1.28 6.86 -6.24
CA GLY A 52 1.72 5.51 -6.58
C GLY A 52 2.92 5.44 -7.52
N LEU A 53 3.27 6.55 -8.19
CA LEU A 53 4.50 6.67 -8.98
C LEU A 53 5.59 7.39 -8.19
N TYR A 54 5.22 8.46 -7.46
CA TYR A 54 6.17 9.33 -6.79
C TYR A 54 6.86 8.64 -5.61
N ILE A 55 6.10 7.98 -4.73
CA ILE A 55 6.66 7.35 -3.52
C ILE A 55 7.64 6.22 -3.85
N PRO A 56 7.30 5.19 -4.64
CA PRO A 56 8.25 4.12 -4.96
C PRO A 56 9.46 4.58 -5.80
N SER A 57 9.45 5.80 -6.35
CA SER A 57 10.64 6.38 -6.97
C SER A 57 11.67 6.91 -5.97
N LYS A 58 11.27 7.08 -4.70
CA LYS A 58 12.06 7.70 -3.62
C LYS A 58 12.43 6.76 -2.48
N ILE A 59 11.86 5.54 -2.48
CA ILE A 59 12.07 4.53 -1.45
C ILE A 59 12.45 3.20 -2.12
N ASP A 60 12.88 2.22 -1.34
CA ASP A 60 13.12 0.88 -1.86
C ASP A 60 11.81 0.29 -2.43
N LYS A 61 11.83 -0.03 -3.73
CA LYS A 61 10.67 -0.57 -4.45
C LYS A 61 10.21 -1.91 -3.88
N GLN A 62 11.09 -2.67 -3.24
CA GLN A 62 10.75 -3.99 -2.72
C GLN A 62 9.81 -3.93 -1.51
N THR A 63 9.78 -2.80 -0.79
CA THR A 63 8.92 -2.59 0.39
C THR A 63 7.61 -1.88 0.07
N TYR A 64 7.41 -1.45 -1.19
CA TYR A 64 6.20 -0.72 -1.60
C TYR A 64 5.19 -1.63 -2.32
N VAL A 65 3.96 -1.63 -1.84
CA VAL A 65 2.84 -2.35 -2.44
C VAL A 65 1.83 -1.37 -3.02
N VAL A 66 1.54 -1.49 -4.32
CA VAL A 66 0.53 -0.64 -4.96
C VAL A 66 -0.87 -1.01 -4.44
N GLY A 67 -1.49 -0.08 -3.72
CA GLY A 67 -2.78 -0.24 -3.05
C GLY A 67 -4.01 -0.22 -3.95
N TYR A 68 -3.86 -0.32 -5.27
CA TYR A 68 -4.97 -0.39 -6.22
C TYR A 68 -4.63 -1.28 -7.41
N GLU A 69 -5.64 -1.64 -8.20
CA GLU A 69 -5.48 -2.30 -9.50
C GLU A 69 -6.09 -1.43 -10.59
N LYS A 70 -5.56 -1.52 -11.82
CA LYS A 70 -6.05 -0.71 -12.94
C LYS A 70 -7.39 -1.23 -13.49
N ASP A 71 -7.71 -2.49 -13.21
CA ASP A 71 -8.94 -3.11 -13.66
C ASP A 71 -10.16 -2.41 -13.02
N LYS A 72 -11.08 -1.96 -13.86
CA LYS A 72 -12.27 -1.21 -13.47
C LYS A 72 -13.50 -2.12 -13.29
N THR A 73 -13.37 -3.41 -13.58
CA THR A 73 -14.51 -4.34 -13.58
C THR A 73 -15.02 -4.66 -12.19
N ARG A 74 -14.20 -4.50 -11.14
CA ARG A 74 -14.57 -4.81 -9.75
C ARG A 74 -14.82 -3.56 -8.93
N LYS A 75 -15.89 -3.58 -8.13
CA LYS A 75 -16.24 -2.50 -7.20
C LYS A 75 -15.31 -2.59 -5.97
N MET A 76 -14.26 -1.78 -5.92
CA MET A 76 -13.24 -1.82 -4.85
C MET A 76 -13.64 -1.07 -3.58
N ASN A 77 -14.70 -0.28 -3.65
CA ASN A 77 -15.22 0.50 -2.52
C ASN A 77 -16.74 0.30 -2.41
N GLN A 78 -17.25 0.39 -1.18
CA GLN A 78 -18.69 0.46 -0.92
C GLN A 78 -19.30 1.72 -1.55
N GLU A 79 -20.62 1.86 -1.52
CA GLU A 79 -21.34 2.97 -2.17
C GLU A 79 -21.00 4.34 -1.61
N ASN A 80 -20.67 4.41 -0.31
CA ASN A 80 -20.15 5.65 0.29
C ASN A 80 -18.72 5.97 -0.16
N GLY A 81 -18.06 5.05 -0.87
CA GLY A 81 -16.75 5.22 -1.47
C GLY A 81 -15.58 5.31 -0.48
N ILE A 82 -15.86 5.27 0.83
CA ILE A 82 -14.86 5.40 1.91
C ILE A 82 -14.34 4.02 2.30
N HIS A 83 -15.25 3.06 2.47
CA HIS A 83 -14.90 1.71 2.91
C HIS A 83 -14.53 0.83 1.73
N ALA A 84 -13.55 -0.04 1.94
CA ALA A 84 -13.17 -1.08 1.00
C ALA A 84 -14.20 -2.22 0.99
N THR A 85 -14.33 -2.88 -0.16
CA THR A 85 -15.11 -4.13 -0.28
C THR A 85 -14.26 -5.34 0.11
N GLN A 86 -14.90 -6.50 0.28
CA GLN A 86 -14.17 -7.76 0.48
C GLN A 86 -13.19 -8.02 -0.66
N ASP A 87 -13.60 -7.79 -1.92
CA ASP A 87 -12.74 -7.94 -3.10
C ASP A 87 -11.43 -7.12 -2.99
N TYR A 88 -11.52 -5.90 -2.46
CA TYR A 88 -10.35 -5.07 -2.22
C TYR A 88 -9.45 -5.68 -1.13
N HIS A 89 -10.04 -6.11 -0.02
CA HIS A 89 -9.29 -6.73 1.07
C HIS A 89 -8.57 -8.00 0.58
N ASP A 90 -9.23 -8.86 -0.19
CA ASP A 90 -8.63 -10.07 -0.76
C ASP A 90 -7.48 -9.75 -1.72
N LEU A 91 -7.67 -8.75 -2.59
CA LEU A 91 -6.64 -8.27 -3.50
C LEU A 91 -5.40 -7.76 -2.75
N ILE A 92 -5.60 -6.91 -1.74
CA ILE A 92 -4.49 -6.32 -0.98
C ILE A 92 -3.82 -7.37 -0.10
N ALA A 93 -4.58 -8.28 0.52
CA ALA A 93 -4.03 -9.37 1.30
C ALA A 93 -3.09 -10.24 0.46
N LYS A 94 -3.51 -10.60 -0.76
CA LYS A 94 -2.67 -11.36 -1.71
C LYS A 94 -1.38 -10.63 -2.06
N LYS A 95 -1.46 -9.32 -2.35
CA LYS A 95 -0.28 -8.50 -2.68
C LYS A 95 0.68 -8.37 -1.50
N LEU A 96 0.17 -8.07 -0.31
CA LEU A 96 0.96 -7.96 0.91
C LEU A 96 1.63 -9.29 1.24
N TYR A 97 0.88 -10.39 1.21
CA TYR A 97 1.44 -11.73 1.47
C TYR A 97 2.60 -12.05 0.53
N LYS A 98 2.44 -11.80 -0.78
CA LYS A 98 3.52 -11.97 -1.76
C LYS A 98 4.75 -11.15 -1.38
N THR A 99 4.59 -9.87 -1.08
CA THR A 99 5.71 -9.00 -0.67
C THR A 99 6.37 -9.46 0.62
N ILE A 100 5.60 -9.92 1.61
CA ILE A 100 6.12 -10.45 2.88
C ILE A 100 7.01 -11.69 2.63
N VAL A 101 6.53 -12.61 1.81
CA VAL A 101 7.24 -13.87 1.49
C VAL A 101 8.50 -13.58 0.65
N ASP A 102 8.36 -12.81 -0.42
CA ASP A 102 9.47 -12.50 -1.34
C ASP A 102 10.61 -11.76 -0.62
N ASN A 103 10.28 -10.87 0.33
CA ASN A 103 11.25 -10.12 1.14
C ASN A 103 11.69 -10.85 2.44
N LYS A 104 11.21 -12.08 2.69
CA LYS A 104 11.53 -12.85 3.91
C LYS A 104 11.29 -12.04 5.20
N LEU A 105 10.21 -11.25 5.22
CA LEU A 105 9.91 -10.38 6.36
C LEU A 105 9.45 -11.19 7.57
N LEU A 106 8.75 -12.30 7.33
CA LEU A 106 8.43 -13.29 8.34
C LEU A 106 9.55 -14.34 8.44
N ARG A 107 9.99 -14.64 9.66
CA ARG A 107 10.53 -15.97 9.96
C ARG A 107 9.33 -16.90 10.01
N LEU A 108 9.01 -17.55 8.90
CA LEU A 108 8.05 -18.64 8.91
C LEU A 108 8.67 -19.78 9.73
N ASN A 109 8.35 -19.82 11.02
CA ASN A 109 8.54 -21.04 11.79
C ASN A 109 7.68 -22.08 11.07
N LYS A 110 8.31 -23.16 10.59
CA LYS A 110 7.58 -24.32 10.05
C LYS A 110 6.56 -24.71 11.12
N CYS A 111 5.28 -24.44 10.88
CA CYS A 111 4.22 -25.00 11.70
C CYS A 111 4.41 -26.52 11.60
N ARG A 112 4.76 -27.17 12.71
CA ARG A 112 4.74 -28.62 12.79
C ARG A 112 3.29 -29.00 12.51
N SER A 113 3.06 -29.65 11.37
CA SER A 113 1.76 -30.23 11.04
C SER A 113 1.45 -31.27 12.10
N SER A 114 0.68 -30.88 13.11
CA SER A 114 0.10 -31.80 14.08
C SER A 114 -1.20 -32.35 13.49
N TYR A 115 -1.08 -33.08 12.38
CA TYR A 115 -2.09 -34.01 11.91
C TYR A 115 -1.40 -35.32 11.60
N GLN A 116 -1.07 -36.02 12.69
CA GLN A 116 -0.91 -37.46 12.72
C GLN A 116 -1.73 -37.97 13.90
N LYS A 117 -2.97 -38.37 13.62
CA LYS A 117 -3.56 -39.66 14.00
C LYS A 117 -4.95 -39.77 13.39
#